data_AF-A0A833FWC0-F1
#
_entry.id   AF-A0A833FWC0-F1
#
_cell.length_a   1.000
_cell.length_b   1.000
_cell.length_c   1.000
_cell.angle_alpha   90.00
_cell.angle_beta   90.00
_cell.angle_gamma   90.00
#
_symmetry.space_group_name_H-M   'P 1'
#
loop_
_entity.id
_entity.type
_entity.pdbx_description
1 polymer ?
#
loop_
_entity_poly.entity_id
_entity_poly.type
_entity_poly.pdbx_seq_one_letter_code
_entity_poly.pdbx_strand_id
1 'polypeptide(L)'
;MEADPLSYGRYERNAFVSAVGTETYRPLANSTSAIHLGAQDTIQKFPCVELVISIQQERETLSRVLDAIRDVHHYEEPLIFVHDAWASRAAYDPRNTNPHRWWNKSTA
;
A
#
# COMPACT_ATOMS: atom_id res chain seq x y z
N MET A 1 -10.07 -14.92 5.26
CA MET A 1 -9.09 -15.16 4.18
C MET A 1 -7.69 -14.99 4.77
N GLU A 2 -6.70 -15.77 4.36
CA GLU A 2 -5.31 -15.55 4.81
C GLU A 2 -4.67 -14.44 3.95
N ALA A 3 -4.36 -13.30 4.58
CA ALA A 3 -3.72 -12.16 3.92
C ALA A 3 -2.31 -12.50 3.47
N ASP A 4 -1.85 -11.93 2.35
CA ASP A 4 -0.47 -12.07 1.92
C ASP A 4 0.48 -11.49 2.99
N PRO A 5 1.57 -12.18 3.34
CA PRO A 5 2.51 -11.71 4.37
C PRO A 5 3.32 -10.49 3.95
N LEU A 6 3.27 -10.08 2.67
CA LEU A 6 4.07 -9.01 2.07
C LEU A 6 5.57 -9.22 2.32
N SER A 7 6.00 -10.46 2.09
CA SER A 7 7.37 -10.90 2.35
C SER A 7 8.33 -10.33 1.30
N TYR A 8 9.45 -9.77 1.77
CA TYR A 8 10.55 -9.35 0.94
C TYR A 8 11.88 -9.74 1.58
N GLY A 9 12.62 -10.65 0.96
CA GLY A 9 13.86 -11.15 1.55
C GLY A 9 13.63 -11.99 2.80
N ARG A 10 13.94 -11.41 3.97
CA ARG A 10 13.74 -12.00 5.31
C ARG A 10 12.78 -11.18 6.18
N TYR A 11 12.04 -10.26 5.57
CA TYR A 11 11.14 -9.32 6.23
C TYR A 11 9.72 -9.57 5.74
N GLU A 12 8.74 -9.28 6.59
CA GLU A 12 7.30 -9.35 6.30
C GLU A 12 6.65 -8.00 6.60
N ARG A 13 5.42 -7.79 6.13
CA ARG A 13 4.68 -6.53 6.26
C ARG A 13 5.43 -5.33 5.66
N ASN A 14 6.15 -5.57 4.57
CA ASN A 14 6.85 -4.49 3.87
C ASN A 14 5.82 -3.60 3.16
N ALA A 15 5.88 -2.31 3.46
CA ALA A 15 5.11 -1.29 2.79
C ALA A 15 5.90 0.02 2.80
N PHE A 16 5.73 0.82 1.76
CA PHE A 16 6.05 2.24 1.80
C PHE A 16 4.76 3.02 2.07
N VAL A 17 4.86 4.02 2.94
CA VAL A 17 3.77 4.95 3.25
C VAL A 17 4.29 6.35 2.99
N SER A 18 3.60 7.11 2.14
CA SER A 18 3.95 8.51 1.88
C SER A 18 3.69 9.39 3.10
N ALA A 19 4.13 10.65 3.03
CA ALA A 19 3.57 11.69 3.90
C ALA A 19 2.06 11.86 3.65
N VAL A 20 1.34 12.37 4.65
CA VAL A 20 -0.10 12.64 4.54
C VAL A 20 -0.33 13.77 3.52
N GLY A 21 -1.15 13.48 2.51
CA GLY A 21 -1.62 14.41 1.49
C GLY A 21 -3.10 14.74 1.63
N THR A 22 -3.72 15.16 0.53
CA THR A 22 -5.16 15.42 0.46
C THR A 22 -5.73 14.76 -0.77
N GLU A 23 -6.76 13.93 -0.58
CA GLU A 23 -7.60 13.43 -1.67
C GLU A 23 -8.84 14.29 -1.84
N THR A 24 -9.41 14.28 -3.05
CA THR A 24 -10.64 15.01 -3.36
C THR A 24 -11.55 14.18 -4.24
N TYR A 25 -12.85 14.23 -3.98
CA TYR A 25 -13.86 13.69 -4.89
C TYR A 25 -15.13 14.54 -4.85
N ARG A 26 -15.93 14.49 -5.93
CA ARG A 26 -17.25 15.12 -5.99
C ARG A 26 -18.31 14.01 -6.12
N PRO A 27 -19.12 13.76 -5.08
CA PRO A 27 -20.16 12.73 -5.11
C PRO A 27 -21.22 13.08 -6.18
N LEU A 28 -21.51 12.12 -7.05
CA LEU A 28 -22.66 12.21 -7.97
C LEU A 28 -23.94 11.75 -7.25
N ALA A 29 -25.09 12.01 -7.87
CA ALA A 29 -26.37 11.48 -7.40
C ALA A 29 -26.30 9.95 -7.20
N ASN A 30 -26.92 9.46 -6.13
CA ASN A 30 -26.96 8.05 -5.72
C ASN A 30 -25.63 7.42 -5.26
N SER A 31 -24.54 8.18 -5.13
CA SER A 31 -23.34 7.69 -4.44
C SER A 31 -23.57 7.54 -2.93
N THR A 32 -22.77 6.71 -2.25
CA THR A 32 -22.81 6.53 -0.78
C THR A 32 -22.75 7.87 -0.05
N SER A 33 -21.80 8.73 -0.41
CA SER A 33 -21.64 10.05 0.22
C SER A 33 -22.80 11.00 -0.11
N ALA A 34 -23.42 10.89 -1.28
CA ALA A 34 -24.64 11.66 -1.56
C ALA A 34 -25.83 11.19 -0.70
N ILE A 35 -26.04 9.89 -0.57
CA ILE A 35 -27.17 9.29 0.17
C ILE A 35 -27.02 9.48 1.68
N HIS A 36 -25.83 9.18 2.23
CA HIS A 36 -25.62 9.12 3.67
C HIS A 36 -25.11 10.44 4.28
N LEU A 37 -24.45 11.30 3.49
CA LEU A 37 -23.85 12.55 3.97
C LEU A 37 -24.48 13.80 3.34
N GLY A 38 -25.40 13.65 2.37
CA GLY A 38 -25.97 14.78 1.64
C GLY A 38 -24.94 15.57 0.83
N ALA A 39 -23.80 14.94 0.52
CA ALA A 39 -22.63 15.61 -0.05
C ALA A 39 -22.68 15.77 -1.59
N GLN A 40 -23.85 15.55 -2.20
CA GLN A 40 -24.00 15.60 -3.65
C GLN A 40 -23.49 16.91 -4.23
N ASP A 41 -22.74 16.83 -5.33
CA ASP A 41 -22.19 17.97 -6.07
C ASP A 41 -21.26 18.90 -5.28
N THR A 42 -20.90 18.52 -4.05
CA THR A 42 -19.97 19.27 -3.20
C THR A 42 -18.61 18.58 -3.20
N ILE A 43 -17.54 19.31 -3.51
CA ILE A 43 -16.18 18.75 -3.47
C ILE A 43 -15.83 18.40 -2.02
N GLN A 44 -15.55 17.13 -1.79
CA GLN A 44 -15.07 16.61 -0.53
C GLN A 44 -13.55 16.62 -0.50
N LYS A 45 -12.96 16.73 0.70
CA LYS A 45 -11.52 16.69 0.92
C LYS A 45 -11.21 15.87 2.16
N PHE A 46 -10.28 14.92 2.07
CA PHE A 46 -9.86 14.09 3.19
C PHE A 46 -8.35 13.94 3.24
N PRO A 47 -7.75 13.77 4.43
CA PRO A 47 -6.36 13.37 4.53
C PRO A 47 -6.20 11.95 4.01
N CYS A 48 -5.19 11.71 3.16
CA CYS A 48 -4.86 10.39 2.63
C CYS A 48 -3.35 10.15 2.63
N VAL A 49 -2.94 8.91 2.41
CA VAL A 49 -1.56 8.52 2.12
C VAL A 49 -1.54 7.67 0.86
N GLU A 50 -0.43 7.69 0.15
CA GLU A 50 -0.10 6.64 -0.80
C GLU A 50 0.52 5.46 -0.03
N LEU A 51 -0.12 4.29 -0.15
CA LEU A 51 0.38 3.03 0.39
C LEU A 51 0.87 2.18 -0.78
N VAL A 52 2.16 1.87 -0.78
CA VAL A 52 2.76 1.01 -1.81
C VAL A 52 3.23 -0.29 -1.17
N ILE A 53 2.70 -1.39 -1.70
CA ILE A 53 3.15 -2.75 -1.38
C ILE A 53 3.67 -3.40 -2.67
N SER A 54 4.54 -4.39 -2.53
CA SER A 54 5.02 -5.20 -3.64
C SER A 54 4.69 -6.65 -3.36
N ILE A 55 4.17 -7.33 -4.37
CA ILE A 55 3.79 -8.73 -4.31
C ILE A 55 4.47 -9.48 -5.46
N GLN A 56 4.49 -10.81 -5.38
CA GLN A 56 4.91 -11.60 -6.53
C GLN A 56 3.94 -11.38 -7.69
N GLN A 57 4.47 -11.32 -8.92
CA GLN A 57 3.69 -11.07 -10.14
C GLN A 57 2.91 -12.32 -10.57
N GLU A 58 2.04 -12.79 -9.67
CA GLU A 58 1.19 -13.97 -9.84
C GLU A 58 -0.27 -13.55 -9.71
N ARG A 59 -1.09 -13.96 -10.67
CA ARG A 59 -2.50 -13.54 -10.75
C ARG A 59 -3.31 -13.94 -9.51
N GLU A 60 -3.07 -15.13 -8.98
CA GLU A 60 -3.76 -15.62 -7.78
C GLU A 60 -3.40 -14.79 -6.53
N THR A 61 -2.12 -14.45 -6.39
CA THR A 61 -1.62 -13.57 -5.33
C THR A 61 -2.23 -12.18 -5.44
N LEU A 62 -2.24 -11.57 -6.64
CA LEU A 62 -2.90 -10.28 -6.87
C LEU A 62 -4.38 -10.33 -6.50
N SER A 63 -5.12 -11.35 -6.92
CA SER A 63 -6.55 -11.49 -6.61
C SER A 63 -6.80 -11.53 -5.10
N ARG A 64 -6.05 -12.37 -4.37
CA ARG A 64 -6.17 -12.48 -2.91
C ARG A 64 -5.86 -11.17 -2.19
N VAL A 65 -4.85 -10.45 -2.66
CA VAL A 65 -4.46 -9.16 -2.06
C VAL A 65 -5.53 -8.10 -2.30
N LEU A 66 -6.08 -8.01 -3.52
CA LEU A 66 -7.17 -7.08 -3.82
C LEU A 66 -8.43 -7.38 -3.00
N ASP A 67 -8.78 -8.66 -2.84
CA ASP A 67 -9.90 -9.07 -2.00
C ASP A 67 -9.66 -8.72 -0.53
N ALA A 68 -8.45 -8.96 -0.01
CA ALA A 68 -8.08 -8.61 1.36
C ALA A 68 -8.11 -7.08 1.60
N ILE A 69 -7.69 -6.26 0.63
CA ILE A 69 -7.80 -4.80 0.73
C ILE A 69 -9.27 -4.40 0.77
N ARG A 70 -10.11 -4.91 -0.15
CA ARG A 70 -11.54 -4.55 -0.22
C ARG A 70 -12.32 -4.96 1.03
N ASP A 71 -11.94 -6.05 1.69
CA ASP A 71 -12.59 -6.54 2.93
C ASP A 71 -12.43 -5.56 4.10
N VAL A 72 -11.33 -4.80 4.15
CA VAL A 72 -11.02 -3.89 5.26
C VAL A 72 -11.06 -2.41 4.88
N HIS A 73 -11.10 -2.09 3.59
CA HIS A 73 -11.13 -0.72 3.11
C HIS A 73 -12.53 -0.12 3.26
N HIS A 74 -12.61 1.09 3.83
CA HIS A 74 -13.88 1.73 4.20
C HIS A 74 -14.60 2.44 3.03
N TYR A 75 -13.89 2.76 1.95
CA TYR A 75 -14.51 3.29 0.73
C TYR A 75 -15.23 2.20 -0.07
N GLU A 76 -16.38 2.57 -0.64
CA GLU A 76 -17.14 1.75 -1.59
C GLU A 76 -16.28 1.39 -2.81
N GLU A 77 -15.52 2.36 -3.32
CA GLU A 77 -14.65 2.21 -4.49
C GLU A 77 -13.22 2.69 -4.14
N PRO A 78 -12.36 1.83 -3.56
CA PRO A 78 -10.98 2.21 -3.27
C PRO A 78 -10.17 2.42 -4.56
N LEU A 79 -9.41 3.50 -4.63
CA LEU A 79 -8.48 3.74 -5.73
C LEU A 79 -7.23 2.87 -5.55
N ILE A 80 -7.13 1.82 -6.36
CA ILE A 80 -6.01 0.88 -6.34
C ILE A 80 -5.39 0.82 -7.74
N PHE A 81 -4.10 1.14 -7.83
CA PHE A 81 -3.32 1.05 -9.06
C PHE A 81 -2.40 -0.16 -9.02
N VAL A 82 -2.34 -0.91 -10.12
CA VAL A 82 -1.47 -2.08 -10.27
C VAL A 82 -0.43 -1.76 -11.33
N HIS A 83 0.85 -1.90 -10.97
CA HIS A 83 1.98 -1.65 -11.85
C HIS A 83 2.91 -2.85 -11.89
N ASP A 84 3.38 -3.21 -13.07
CA ASP A 84 4.51 -4.12 -13.21
C ASP A 84 5.81 -3.38 -12.84
N ALA A 85 6.60 -3.97 -11.96
CA ALA A 85 7.83 -3.37 -11.48
C ALA A 85 8.94 -4.42 -11.27
N TRP A 86 10.18 -3.96 -11.37
CA TRP A 86 11.36 -4.74 -11.01
C TRP A 86 11.83 -4.30 -9.62
N ALA A 87 12.18 -5.26 -8.77
CA ALA A 87 12.66 -5.00 -7.42
C ALA A 87 14.01 -5.68 -7.17
N SER A 88 14.94 -4.98 -6.54
CA SER A 88 16.25 -5.52 -6.18
C SER A 88 16.17 -6.30 -4.88
N ARG A 89 16.51 -7.59 -4.87
CA ARG A 89 16.60 -8.39 -3.64
C ARG A 89 18.04 -8.57 -3.22
N ALA A 90 18.36 -8.21 -1.98
CA ALA A 90 19.71 -8.39 -1.46
C ALA A 90 20.07 -9.88 -1.32
N ALA A 91 21.26 -10.27 -1.78
CA ALA A 91 21.93 -11.48 -1.33
C ALA A 91 22.45 -11.23 0.10
N TYR A 92 21.60 -11.47 1.08
CA TYR A 92 21.95 -11.25 2.48
C TYR A 92 23.04 -12.25 2.90
N ASP A 93 24.18 -11.72 3.32
CA ASP A 93 25.25 -12.46 3.98
C ASP A 93 25.60 -11.73 5.28
N PRO A 94 25.35 -12.33 6.46
CA PRO A 94 25.67 -11.71 7.74
C PRO A 94 27.18 -11.55 7.95
N ARG A 95 28.01 -12.25 7.16
CA ARG A 95 29.49 -12.16 7.21
C ARG A 95 30.04 -11.21 6.15
N ASN A 96 29.18 -10.45 5.48
CA ASN A 96 29.59 -9.56 4.41
C ASN A 96 30.51 -8.45 4.96
N THR A 97 31.71 -8.36 4.39
CA THR A 97 32.77 -7.43 4.79
C THR A 97 32.68 -6.04 4.17
N ASN A 98 31.63 -5.74 3.40
CA ASN A 98 31.43 -4.42 2.79
C ASN A 98 31.31 -3.34 3.89
N PRO A 99 32.23 -2.34 3.93
CA PRO A 99 32.25 -1.33 4.98
C PRO A 99 31.01 -0.41 4.97
N HIS A 100 30.26 -0.35 3.88
CA HIS A 100 29.06 0.48 3.75
C HIS A 100 27.75 -0.22 4.15
N ARG A 101 27.76 -1.54 4.36
CA ARG A 101 26.53 -2.33 4.60
C ARG A 101 25.91 -2.10 6.00
N TRP A 102 26.67 -1.52 6.93
CA TRP A 102 26.31 -1.38 8.35
C TRP A 102 26.45 0.07 8.84
N TRP A 103 25.97 1.03 8.05
CA TRP A 103 26.17 2.47 8.25
C TRP A 103 25.63 3.02 9.59
N ASN A 104 24.85 2.23 10.34
CA ASN A 104 24.26 2.59 11.63
C ASN A 104 24.86 1.82 12.83
N LYS A 105 26.14 1.43 12.78
CA LYS A 105 26.82 0.94 14.00
C LYS A 105 26.84 2.08 15.03
N SER A 106 26.28 1.86 16.22
CA SER A 106 26.56 2.73 17.36
C SER A 106 28.07 2.73 17.56
N THR A 107 28.73 3.86 17.35
CA THR A 107 30.14 4.00 17.69
C THR A 107 30.28 4.01 19.21
N ALA A 108 30.87 2.92 19.72
CA ALA A 108 31.42 2.67 21.06
C ALA A 108 30.48 2.80 22.26
#